data_AF-A0A4C1W1Z7-F1
#
_entry.id   AF-A0A4C1W1Z7-F1
#
_cell.length_a   1.000
_cell.length_b   1.000
_cell.length_c   1.000
_cell.angle_alpha   90.00
_cell.angle_beta   90.00
_cell.angle_gamma   90.00
#
_symmetry.space_group_name_H-M   'P 1'
#
loop_
_entity.id
_entity.type
_entity.pdbx_description
1 polymer ?
#
loop_
_entity_poly.entity_id
_entity_poly.type
_entity_poly.pdbx_seq_one_letter_code
_entity_poly.pdbx_strand_id
1 'polypeptide(L)'
;MFKTALERMPSDTHKFVIRADCTPTGEHVRRFNAPTVNDVAAIIVGDPTKSRDIVVQRRSNIMHRVNETHRLYDALQYPIIYWQGQDGYDITLKMVDPITGVSTNKNLSAMNYYAYRMMIRTHEENVILKCRRLFQQFAVDMYVKVETERLAFIRFNQAKLRSEDYTLA
;
A
#
# COMPACT_ATOMS: atom_id res chain seq x y z
N MET A 1 -10.10 7.66 -18.15
CA MET A 1 -8.63 7.86 -18.22
C MET A 1 -8.20 8.31 -16.83
N PHE A 2 -7.40 7.52 -16.12
CA PHE A 2 -6.98 7.85 -14.75
C PHE A 2 -5.93 8.96 -14.81
N LYS A 3 -6.19 10.10 -14.15
CA LYS A 3 -5.25 11.22 -14.09
C LYS A 3 -4.28 11.01 -12.93
N THR A 4 -2.99 11.00 -13.21
CA THR A 4 -1.95 10.82 -12.18
C THR A 4 -1.72 12.15 -11.44
N ALA A 5 -1.31 12.13 -10.16
CA ALA A 5 -1.06 13.35 -9.37
C ALA A 5 -0.04 14.32 -10.02
N LEU A 6 0.84 13.80 -10.89
CA LEU A 6 1.76 14.60 -11.72
C LEU A 6 1.01 15.60 -12.63
N GLU A 7 -0.14 15.20 -13.17
CA GLU A 7 -0.98 16.03 -14.06
C GLU A 7 -1.72 17.14 -13.31
N ARG A 8 -1.64 17.16 -11.97
CA ARG A 8 -2.23 18.17 -11.10
C ARG A 8 -1.19 19.12 -10.51
N MET A 9 0.10 18.93 -10.83
CA MET A 9 1.13 19.87 -10.41
C MET A 9 0.95 21.17 -11.20
N PRO A 10 1.02 22.35 -10.54
CA PRO A 10 0.72 23.63 -11.16
C PRO A 10 1.75 24.05 -12.23
N SER A 11 2.88 23.33 -12.37
CA SER A 11 3.92 23.59 -13.37
C SER A 11 4.80 22.35 -13.60
N ASP A 12 5.12 22.08 -14.87
CA ASP A 12 6.06 21.05 -15.35
C ASP A 12 7.54 21.34 -15.00
N THR A 13 7.84 22.44 -14.31
CA THR A 13 9.21 22.89 -14.02
C THR A 13 9.86 22.24 -12.79
N HIS A 14 9.18 21.30 -12.11
CA HIS A 14 9.69 20.73 -10.88
C HIS A 14 10.56 19.49 -11.15
N LYS A 15 11.89 19.69 -11.06
CA LYS A 15 12.86 18.59 -11.12
C LYS A 15 13.14 18.07 -9.71
N PHE A 16 12.68 16.87 -9.41
CA PHE A 16 13.10 16.17 -8.19
C PHE A 16 14.54 15.68 -8.38
N VAL A 17 15.47 16.22 -7.60
CA VAL A 17 16.86 15.79 -7.58
C VAL A 17 17.14 15.14 -6.23
N ILE A 18 17.27 13.81 -6.21
CA ILE A 18 17.75 13.09 -5.04
C ILE A 18 19.28 13.08 -5.12
N ARG A 19 19.92 13.92 -4.32
CA ARG A 19 21.39 13.93 -4.17
C ARG A 19 21.79 13.03 -3.01
N ALA A 20 21.97 11.75 -3.31
CA ALA A 20 22.34 10.73 -2.33
C ALA A 20 23.77 10.91 -1.78
N ASP A 21 24.58 11.74 -2.44
CA ASP A 21 25.97 12.08 -2.17
C ASP A 21 26.15 13.35 -1.32
N CYS A 22 25.10 14.15 -1.14
CA CYS A 22 25.17 15.40 -0.40
C CYS A 22 24.88 15.19 1.10
N THR A 23 25.92 15.27 1.94
CA THR A 23 25.79 15.38 3.40
C THR A 23 25.77 16.86 3.81
N PRO A 24 24.78 17.32 4.61
CA PRO A 24 24.77 18.69 5.11
C PRO A 24 25.96 18.97 6.03
N THR A 25 26.60 20.13 5.86
CA THR A 25 27.78 20.52 6.65
C THR A 25 27.39 20.74 8.11
N GLY A 26 28.00 20.00 9.05
CA GLY A 26 27.72 20.09 10.49
C GLY A 26 26.80 19.00 11.05
N GLU A 27 26.31 18.08 10.23
CA GLU A 27 25.49 16.95 10.71
C GLU A 27 26.30 15.66 10.94
N HIS A 28 25.79 14.80 11.83
CA HIS A 28 26.47 13.58 12.27
C HIS A 28 26.70 12.60 11.11
N VAL A 29 27.90 12.01 11.03
CA VAL A 29 28.43 11.11 9.97
C VAL A 29 27.60 9.83 9.73
N ARG A 30 26.49 9.62 10.44
CA ARG A 30 25.61 8.45 10.30
C ARG A 30 24.16 8.78 9.94
N ARG A 31 23.83 10.05 9.73
CA ARG A 31 22.43 10.49 9.53
C ARG A 31 22.03 10.63 8.07
N PHE A 32 22.99 10.77 7.14
CA PHE A 32 22.76 10.96 5.70
C PHE A 32 23.79 10.18 4.86
N ASN A 33 24.04 8.92 5.20
CA ASN A 33 24.93 8.10 4.38
C ASN A 33 24.29 7.83 3.02
N ALA A 34 25.12 7.87 1.98
CA ALA A 34 24.71 7.42 0.66
C ALA A 34 24.22 5.96 0.75
N PRO A 35 23.10 5.60 0.09
CA PRO A 35 22.65 4.22 0.01
C PRO A 35 23.78 3.35 -0.55
N THR A 36 24.19 2.34 0.20
CA THR A 36 25.19 1.35 -0.24
C THR A 36 24.56 0.19 -1.01
N VAL A 37 23.22 0.18 -1.11
CA VAL A 37 22.41 -0.86 -1.74
C VAL A 37 21.43 -0.21 -2.72
N ASN A 38 21.04 -0.96 -3.76
CA ASN A 38 20.00 -0.55 -4.71
C ASN A 38 18.63 -0.53 -4.03
N ASP A 39 18.29 0.58 -3.38
CA ASP A 39 17.01 0.77 -2.71
C ASP A 39 15.97 1.39 -3.65
N VAL A 40 14.71 0.97 -3.51
CA VAL A 40 13.56 1.57 -4.19
C VAL A 40 12.86 2.50 -3.21
N ALA A 41 12.85 3.80 -3.50
CA ALA A 41 12.13 4.79 -2.71
C ALA A 41 10.78 5.13 -3.36
N ALA A 42 9.71 5.13 -2.57
CA ALA A 42 8.39 5.59 -2.99
C ALA A 42 8.12 6.99 -2.43
N ILE A 43 7.77 7.95 -3.30
CA ILE A 43 7.36 9.29 -2.89
C ILE A 43 5.84 9.35 -2.92
N ILE A 44 5.23 9.50 -1.76
CA ILE A 44 3.79 9.69 -1.62
C ILE A 44 3.52 11.19 -1.62
N VAL A 45 2.80 11.67 -2.64
CA VAL A 45 2.43 13.09 -2.74
C VAL A 45 1.20 13.34 -1.88
N GLY A 46 1.32 14.19 -0.86
CA GLY A 46 0.24 14.57 0.04
C GLY A 46 0.56 14.31 1.51
N ASP A 47 -0.44 14.43 2.36
CA ASP A 47 -0.32 14.12 3.79
C ASP A 47 -0.39 12.60 3.99
N PRO A 48 0.69 11.94 4.45
CA PRO A 48 0.71 10.49 4.64
C PRO A 48 -0.27 10.01 5.72
N THR A 49 -0.82 10.93 6.51
CA THR A 49 -1.84 10.63 7.52
C THR A 49 -3.26 10.65 6.97
N LYS A 50 -3.47 11.18 5.75
CA LYS A 50 -4.80 11.21 5.12
C LYS A 50 -5.09 9.89 4.42
N SER A 51 -6.23 9.30 4.76
CA SER A 51 -6.74 8.08 4.15
C SER A 51 -6.96 8.27 2.64
N ARG A 52 -6.48 7.32 1.83
CA ARG A 52 -6.71 7.30 0.38
C ARG A 52 -8.11 6.81 0.07
N ASP A 53 -8.74 7.41 -0.94
CA ASP A 53 -10.07 7.04 -1.40
C ASP A 53 -10.22 7.23 -2.91
N ILE A 54 -11.16 6.48 -3.48
CA ILE A 54 -11.60 6.60 -4.86
C ILE A 54 -13.04 7.10 -4.84
N VAL A 55 -13.29 8.22 -5.49
CA VAL A 55 -14.64 8.76 -5.65
C VAL A 55 -15.13 8.44 -7.05
N VAL A 56 -16.23 7.71 -7.13
CA VAL A 56 -16.89 7.31 -8.38
C VAL A 56 -18.19 8.08 -8.51
N GLN A 57 -18.32 8.86 -9.59
CA GLN A 57 -19.59 9.50 -9.96
C GLN A 57 -20.35 8.59 -10.92
N ARG A 58 -21.55 8.16 -10.54
CA ARG A 58 -22.46 7.42 -11.43
C ARG A 58 -23.09 8.36 -12.44
N ARG A 59 -23.58 7.81 -13.56
CA ARG A 59 -24.37 8.56 -14.57
C ARG A 59 -25.61 9.24 -14.00
N SER A 60 -26.11 8.76 -12.86
CA SER A 60 -27.18 9.37 -12.08
C SER A 60 -26.77 10.60 -11.26
N ASN A 61 -25.54 11.11 -11.43
CA ASN A 61 -24.93 12.18 -10.63
C ASN A 61 -24.75 11.87 -9.13
N ILE A 62 -24.86 10.60 -8.74
CA ILE A 62 -24.59 10.16 -7.37
C ILE A 62 -23.11 9.88 -7.22
N MET A 63 -22.48 10.50 -6.22
CA MET A 63 -21.10 10.28 -5.85
C MET A 63 -21.00 9.16 -4.81
N HIS A 64 -20.15 8.18 -5.08
CA HIS A 64 -19.82 7.10 -4.15
C HIS A 64 -18.34 7.17 -3.80
N ARG A 65 -18.04 7.23 -2.51
CA ARG A 65 -16.67 7.22 -2.00
C ARG A 65 -16.31 5.80 -1.58
N VAL A 66 -15.19 5.30 -2.06
CA VAL A 66 -14.63 3.99 -1.74
C VAL A 66 -13.30 4.21 -1.02
N ASN A 67 -13.23 3.84 0.25
CA ASN A 67 -12.02 3.97 1.05
C ASN A 67 -10.99 2.89 0.70
N GLU A 68 -9.71 3.13 1.00
CA GLU A 68 -8.60 2.21 0.77
C GLU A 68 -8.80 0.79 1.34
N THR A 69 -9.54 0.67 2.45
CA THR A 69 -9.81 -0.61 3.13
C THR A 69 -10.94 -1.42 2.50
N HIS A 70 -11.64 -0.86 1.52
CA HIS A 70 -12.79 -1.50 0.90
C HIS A 70 -12.36 -2.47 -0.21
N ARG A 71 -13.01 -3.64 -0.30
CA ARG A 71 -12.75 -4.68 -1.33
C ARG A 71 -12.67 -4.16 -2.77
N LEU A 72 -13.45 -3.14 -3.10
CA LEU A 72 -13.51 -2.58 -4.46
C LEU A 72 -12.37 -1.62 -4.77
N TYR A 73 -11.61 -1.16 -3.77
CA TYR A 73 -10.59 -0.13 -3.96
C TYR A 73 -9.52 -0.59 -4.97
N ASP A 74 -8.94 -1.77 -4.74
CA ASP A 74 -7.87 -2.30 -5.61
C ASP A 74 -8.40 -2.59 -7.03
N ALA A 75 -9.63 -3.09 -7.14
CA ALA A 75 -10.27 -3.39 -8.42
C ALA A 75 -10.57 -2.11 -9.22
N LEU A 76 -10.97 -1.02 -8.54
CA LEU A 76 -11.20 0.28 -9.16
C LEU A 76 -9.89 0.98 -9.54
N GLN A 77 -8.81 0.80 -8.77
CA GLN A 77 -7.50 1.37 -9.07
C GLN A 77 -6.79 0.61 -10.20
N TYR A 78 -6.94 -0.72 -10.26
CA TYR A 78 -6.29 -1.58 -11.26
C TYR A 78 -7.29 -2.47 -12.04
N PRO A 79 -8.20 -1.90 -12.85
CA PRO A 79 -9.21 -2.69 -13.57
C PRO A 79 -8.62 -3.76 -14.50
N ILE A 80 -7.44 -3.52 -15.07
CA ILE A 80 -6.76 -4.49 -15.96
C ILE A 80 -6.26 -5.71 -15.18
N ILE A 81 -5.78 -5.50 -13.94
CA ILE A 81 -5.35 -6.60 -13.07
C ILE A 81 -6.58 -7.38 -12.59
N TYR A 82 -7.67 -6.67 -12.25
CA TYR A 82 -8.93 -7.23 -11.78
C TYR A 82 -9.97 -7.36 -12.91
N TRP A 83 -9.55 -7.81 -14.09
CA TRP A 83 -10.36 -7.82 -15.32
C TRP A 83 -11.63 -8.69 -15.26
N GLN A 84 -11.66 -9.69 -14.37
CA GLN A 84 -12.84 -10.54 -14.15
C GLN A 84 -13.84 -9.94 -13.13
N GLY A 85 -13.61 -8.73 -12.62
CA GLY A 85 -14.44 -8.13 -11.57
C GLY A 85 -14.23 -8.78 -10.20
N GLN A 86 -13.04 -9.29 -9.94
CA GLN A 86 -12.68 -9.89 -8.65
C GLN A 86 -12.56 -8.82 -7.56
N ASP A 87 -12.87 -9.20 -6.33
CA ASP A 87 -12.67 -8.37 -5.14
C ASP A 87 -11.17 -8.29 -4.77
N GLY A 88 -10.76 -7.11 -4.32
CA GLY A 88 -9.45 -6.84 -3.73
C GLY A 88 -9.37 -7.17 -2.23
N TYR A 89 -8.38 -6.61 -1.55
CA TYR A 89 -8.23 -6.79 -0.11
C TYR A 89 -9.32 -6.06 0.68
N ASP A 90 -9.85 -6.72 1.71
CA ASP A 90 -10.79 -6.18 2.68
C ASP A 90 -10.34 -6.56 4.09
N ILE A 91 -10.35 -5.61 5.01
CA ILE A 91 -9.89 -5.79 6.40
C ILE A 91 -10.71 -6.84 7.16
N THR A 92 -11.91 -7.14 6.69
CA THR A 92 -12.79 -8.16 7.28
C THR A 92 -12.50 -9.58 6.80
N LEU A 93 -11.59 -9.77 5.83
CA LEU A 93 -11.23 -11.11 5.37
C LEU A 93 -10.64 -11.94 6.52
N LYS A 94 -11.06 -13.20 6.61
CA LYS A 94 -10.57 -14.15 7.61
C LYS A 94 -9.53 -15.07 7.00
N MET A 95 -8.56 -15.48 7.81
CA MET A 95 -7.67 -16.57 7.43
C MET A 95 -8.47 -17.86 7.28
N VAL A 96 -8.08 -18.71 6.33
CA VAL A 96 -8.66 -20.03 6.11
C VAL A 96 -7.61 -21.07 6.49
N ASP A 97 -8.02 -22.08 7.25
CA ASP A 97 -7.16 -23.21 7.57
C ASP A 97 -6.94 -24.05 6.28
N PRO A 98 -5.67 -24.29 5.87
CA PRO A 98 -5.36 -25.02 4.65
C PRO A 98 -5.83 -26.48 4.65
N ILE A 99 -6.05 -27.08 5.83
CA ILE A 99 -6.45 -28.50 5.94
C ILE A 99 -7.96 -28.63 6.00
N THR A 100 -8.62 -27.84 6.84
CA THR A 100 -10.06 -27.97 7.10
C THR A 100 -10.93 -27.08 6.20
N GLY A 101 -10.34 -26.06 5.56
CA GLY A 101 -11.07 -25.10 4.73
C GLY A 101 -11.99 -24.15 5.52
N VAL A 102 -11.93 -24.20 6.85
CA VAL A 102 -12.78 -23.39 7.74
C VAL A 102 -12.13 -22.04 8.02
N SER A 103 -12.94 -20.99 8.06
CA SER A 103 -12.50 -19.65 8.46
C SER A 103 -12.05 -19.62 9.91
N THR A 104 -10.84 -19.17 10.16
CA THR A 104 -10.28 -18.94 11.50
C THR A 104 -10.81 -17.62 12.07
N ASN A 105 -10.78 -17.47 13.40
CA ASN A 105 -11.12 -16.19 14.06
C ASN A 105 -10.15 -15.04 13.74
N LYS A 106 -8.96 -15.33 13.22
CA LYS A 106 -7.94 -14.34 12.86
C LYS A 106 -8.26 -13.66 11.52
N ASN A 107 -8.16 -12.34 11.50
CA ASN A 107 -8.25 -11.57 10.26
C ASN A 107 -7.00 -11.83 9.40
N LEU A 108 -7.19 -11.82 8.09
CA LEU A 108 -6.13 -11.90 7.10
C LEU A 108 -5.47 -10.52 6.98
N SER A 109 -4.16 -10.44 7.21
CA SER A 109 -3.39 -9.20 6.99
C SER A 109 -3.25 -8.90 5.50
N ALA A 110 -3.12 -7.62 5.14
CA ALA A 110 -2.85 -7.23 3.76
C ALA A 110 -1.57 -7.89 3.23
N MET A 111 -0.54 -8.02 4.07
CA MET A 111 0.71 -8.68 3.71
C MET A 111 0.48 -10.12 3.24
N ASN A 112 -0.27 -10.90 4.01
CA ASN A 112 -0.56 -12.29 3.66
C ASN A 112 -1.42 -12.37 2.39
N TYR A 113 -2.42 -11.50 2.26
CA TYR A 113 -3.28 -11.45 1.07
C TYR A 113 -2.47 -11.14 -0.19
N TYR A 114 -1.66 -10.09 -0.19
CA TYR A 114 -0.90 -9.68 -1.38
C TYR A 114 0.25 -10.63 -1.70
N ALA A 115 0.92 -11.19 -0.69
CA ALA A 115 1.92 -12.25 -0.90
C ALA A 115 1.27 -13.47 -1.57
N TYR A 116 0.09 -13.89 -1.09
CA TYR A 116 -0.66 -14.99 -1.70
C TYR A 116 -1.07 -14.69 -3.15
N ARG A 117 -1.50 -13.44 -3.44
CA ARG A 117 -1.88 -13.03 -4.80
C ARG A 117 -0.68 -12.96 -5.76
N MET A 118 0.52 -12.62 -5.28
CA MET A 118 1.73 -12.55 -6.11
C MET A 118 2.51 -13.87 -6.19
N MET A 119 2.15 -14.87 -5.38
CA MET A 119 2.79 -16.18 -5.38
C MET A 119 2.67 -16.85 -6.76
N ILE A 120 3.77 -17.41 -7.27
CA ILE A 120 3.79 -18.21 -8.49
C ILE A 120 3.29 -19.61 -8.15
N ARG A 121 2.30 -20.11 -8.91
CA ARG A 121 1.80 -21.48 -8.80
C ARG A 121 1.88 -22.15 -10.17
N THR A 122 2.26 -23.42 -10.19
CA THR A 122 2.46 -24.20 -11.42
C THR A 122 1.18 -24.40 -12.24
N HIS A 123 0.01 -24.35 -11.60
CA HIS A 123 -1.29 -24.63 -12.23
C HIS A 123 -2.16 -23.39 -12.46
N GLU A 124 -1.67 -22.19 -12.13
CA GLU A 124 -2.43 -20.94 -12.27
C GLU A 124 -1.58 -19.86 -12.95
N GLU A 125 -2.15 -19.20 -13.94
CA GLU A 125 -1.49 -18.03 -14.53
C GLU A 125 -1.64 -16.81 -13.63
N ASN A 126 -0.51 -16.26 -13.18
CA ASN A 126 -0.52 -15.03 -12.40
C ASN A 126 -0.51 -13.79 -13.31
N VAL A 127 -1.71 -13.28 -13.62
CA VAL A 127 -1.90 -12.08 -14.47
C VAL A 127 -1.19 -10.86 -13.89
N ILE A 128 -1.16 -10.72 -12.56
CA ILE A 128 -0.49 -9.61 -11.87
C ILE A 128 0.97 -9.50 -12.33
N LEU A 129 1.69 -10.63 -12.37
CA LEU A 129 3.11 -10.67 -12.75
C LEU A 129 3.33 -10.39 -14.25
N LYS A 130 2.32 -10.64 -15.10
CA LYS A 130 2.40 -10.40 -16.56
C LYS A 130 2.23 -8.92 -16.93
N CYS A 131 1.76 -8.08 -16.01
CA CYS A 131 1.46 -6.67 -16.27
C CYS A 131 2.69 -5.72 -16.35
N ARG A 132 3.93 -6.24 -16.27
CA ARG A 132 5.20 -5.50 -16.45
C ARG A 132 5.28 -4.18 -15.66
N ARG A 133 5.25 -3.02 -16.32
CA ARG A 133 5.35 -1.70 -15.66
C ARG A 133 4.19 -1.46 -14.70
N LEU A 134 2.99 -1.93 -15.04
CA LEU A 134 1.84 -1.84 -14.16
C LEU A 134 2.00 -2.73 -12.92
N PHE A 135 2.68 -3.87 -13.04
CA PHE A 135 3.05 -4.70 -11.89
C PHE A 135 3.98 -3.96 -10.93
N GLN A 136 4.99 -3.24 -11.44
CA GLN A 136 5.90 -2.47 -10.58
C GLN A 136 5.13 -1.42 -9.76
N GLN A 137 4.22 -0.69 -10.41
CA GLN A 137 3.37 0.28 -9.72
C GLN A 137 2.46 -0.40 -8.70
N PHE A 138 1.83 -1.52 -9.08
CA PHE A 138 0.99 -2.32 -8.18
C PHE A 138 1.78 -2.79 -6.96
N ALA A 139 2.96 -3.37 -7.14
CA ALA A 139 3.78 -3.87 -6.05
C ALA A 139 4.15 -2.77 -5.04
N VAL A 140 4.54 -1.59 -5.54
CA VAL A 140 4.83 -0.43 -4.69
C VAL A 140 3.57 0.04 -3.94
N ASP A 141 2.45 0.20 -4.62
CA ASP A 141 1.21 0.67 -3.99
C ASP A 141 0.69 -0.31 -2.94
N MET A 142 0.78 -1.63 -3.21
CA MET A 142 0.41 -2.66 -2.24
C MET A 142 1.35 -2.67 -1.03
N TYR A 143 2.65 -2.45 -1.24
CA TYR A 143 3.60 -2.32 -0.13
C TYR A 143 3.25 -1.13 0.77
N VAL A 144 2.94 0.04 0.18
CA VAL A 144 2.49 1.21 0.95
C VAL A 144 1.20 0.90 1.72
N LYS A 145 0.26 0.16 1.12
CA LYS A 145 -0.98 -0.27 1.80
C LYS A 145 -0.71 -1.19 2.99
N VAL A 146 0.22 -2.14 2.86
CA VAL A 146 0.69 -3.00 3.97
C VAL A 146 1.31 -2.17 5.09
N GLU A 147 2.20 -1.24 4.78
CA GLU A 147 2.81 -0.37 5.79
C GLU A 147 1.79 0.57 6.44
N THR A 148 0.80 1.04 5.67
CA THR A 148 -0.31 1.86 6.20
C THR A 148 -1.13 1.07 7.23
N GLU A 149 -1.46 -0.20 6.95
CA GLU A 149 -2.14 -1.08 7.89
C GLU A 149 -1.30 -1.30 9.15
N ARG A 150 0.01 -1.56 8.99
CA ARG A 150 0.94 -1.76 10.11
C ARG A 150 1.06 -0.54 11.00
N LEU A 151 1.20 0.66 10.41
CA LEU A 151 1.24 1.92 11.14
C LEU A 151 -0.10 2.20 11.85
N ALA A 152 -1.23 1.91 11.20
CA ALA A 152 -2.55 2.03 11.82
C ALA A 152 -2.67 1.10 13.04
N PHE A 153 -2.23 -0.16 12.91
CA PHE A 153 -2.19 -1.10 14.04
C PHE A 153 -1.35 -0.56 15.20
N ILE A 154 -0.13 -0.10 14.93
CA ILE A 154 0.75 0.49 15.96
C ILE A 154 0.06 1.69 16.62
N ARG A 155 -0.57 2.57 15.84
CA ARG A 155 -1.28 3.77 16.34
C ARG A 155 -2.46 3.42 17.25
N PHE A 156 -3.31 2.47 16.86
CA PHE A 156 -4.50 2.10 17.62
C PHE A 156 -4.20 1.19 18.83
N ASN A 157 -3.08 0.46 18.80
CA ASN A 157 -2.68 -0.43 19.89
C ASN A 157 -1.59 0.16 20.80
N GLN A 158 -1.30 1.48 20.69
CA GLN A 158 -0.27 2.16 21.49
C GLN A 158 -0.41 1.91 22.99
N ALA A 159 -1.64 1.92 23.54
CA ALA A 159 -1.87 1.71 24.97
C ALA A 159 -1.41 0.33 25.46
N LYS A 160 -1.55 -0.71 24.62
CA LYS A 160 -1.10 -2.07 24.91
C LYS A 160 0.39 -2.28 24.63
N LEU A 161 0.93 -1.57 23.65
CA LEU A 161 2.34 -1.61 23.29
C LEU A 161 3.23 -0.81 24.25
N ARG A 162 2.66 0.14 25.00
CA ARG A 162 3.36 1.02 25.94
C ARG A 162 3.10 0.72 27.42
N SER A 163 2.39 -0.37 27.76
CA SER A 163 2.05 -0.66 29.17
C SER A 163 3.17 -1.34 29.96
N GLU A 164 4.33 -1.64 29.36
CA GLU A 164 5.43 -2.34 30.04
C GLU A 164 6.45 -1.40 30.71
N ASP A 165 6.41 -0.07 30.47
CA ASP A 165 7.45 0.87 30.92
C ASP A 165 7.05 1.83 32.05
N TYR A 166 5.98 1.57 32.82
CA TYR A 166 5.67 2.38 34.01
C TYR A 166 5.25 1.53 35.22
N THR A 167 6.18 0.75 35.76
CA THR A 167 6.29 0.60 37.22
C THR A 167 7.49 1.41 37.68
N LEU A 168 7.22 2.62 38.17
CA LEU A 168 8.18 3.39 38.96
C LEU A 168 8.48 2.58 40.23
N ALA A 169 9.69 2.04 40.31
CA ALA A 169 10.31 1.60 41.55
C ALA A 169 11.03 2.79 42.22
#